data_AF-A0A644ZKI1-F1
#
_entry.id   AF-A0A644ZKI1-F1
#
_cell.length_a   1.000
_cell.length_b   1.000
_cell.length_c   1.000
_cell.angle_alpha   90.00
_cell.angle_beta   90.00
_cell.angle_gamma   90.00
#
_symmetry.space_group_name_H-M   'P 1'
#
loop_
_entity.id
_entity.type
_entity.pdbx_description
1 polymer ?
#
loop_
_entity_poly.entity_id
_entity_poly.type
_entity_poly.pdbx_seq_one_letter_code
_entity_poly.pdbx_strand_id
1 'polypeptide(L)'
;MDSVSDETLKKAGEIVVHAYVDGRAPGLKRVQDLGLDAIVFPAPGTSEDIAMLTAYEYGAELIVAVGTHSNMIDFLEKGRKGMASTFLVRLKIGSKLIDAKGVNLLYKSKLKIKYIWAMIIAALFPVLILAYLSPTTQQFIRIIQLKLKLLLNL
;
A
#
# COMPACT_ATOMS: atom_id res chain seq x y z
N MET A 1 10.50 6.59 -21.88
CA MET A 1 9.41 5.60 -22.01
C MET A 1 9.92 4.17 -21.90
N ASP A 2 11.24 3.98 -21.96
CA ASP A 2 11.91 2.67 -22.02
C ASP A 2 11.78 1.85 -20.71
N SER A 3 11.27 2.48 -19.65
CA SER A 3 11.08 1.87 -18.32
C SER A 3 9.71 1.19 -18.14
N VAL A 4 8.81 1.25 -19.13
CA VAL A 4 7.48 0.63 -19.07
C VAL A 4 7.41 -0.53 -20.07
N SER A 5 6.90 -1.69 -19.67
CA SER A 5 6.71 -2.85 -20.57
C SER A 5 5.49 -2.70 -21.47
N ASP A 6 5.51 -3.33 -22.65
CA ASP A 6 4.37 -3.31 -23.58
C ASP A 6 3.11 -3.93 -22.97
N GLU A 7 3.26 -4.98 -22.15
CA GLU A 7 2.13 -5.58 -21.42
C GLU A 7 1.46 -4.58 -20.47
N THR A 8 2.25 -3.71 -19.82
CA THR A 8 1.72 -2.69 -18.92
C THR A 8 0.92 -1.66 -19.69
N LEU A 9 1.43 -1.21 -20.85
CA LEU A 9 0.73 -0.25 -21.71
C LEU A 9 -0.60 -0.82 -22.22
N LYS A 10 -0.63 -2.09 -22.64
CA LYS A 10 -1.85 -2.74 -23.14
C LYS A 10 -2.93 -2.96 -22.07
N LYS A 11 -2.53 -3.00 -20.79
CA LYS A 11 -3.45 -3.15 -19.64
C LYS A 11 -3.87 -1.82 -19.02
N ALA A 12 -3.27 -0.71 -19.44
CA ALA A 12 -3.59 0.61 -18.92
C ALA A 12 -5.02 1.00 -19.32
N GLY A 13 -5.82 1.46 -18.37
CA GLY A 13 -7.16 1.98 -18.65
C GLY A 13 -7.14 3.37 -19.30
N GLU A 14 -6.10 4.15 -19.03
CA GLU A 14 -5.86 5.46 -19.62
C GLU A 14 -4.35 5.66 -19.78
N ILE A 15 -3.94 6.23 -20.92
CA ILE A 15 -2.53 6.50 -21.22
C ILE A 15 -2.37 8.00 -21.44
N VAL A 16 -1.58 8.63 -20.58
CA VAL A 16 -1.18 10.03 -20.73
C VAL A 16 0.29 10.07 -21.15
N VAL A 17 0.56 10.71 -22.28
CA VAL A 17 1.90 10.90 -22.81
C VAL A 17 2.32 12.34 -22.57
N HIS A 18 3.33 12.52 -21.71
CA HIS A 18 3.94 13.82 -21.49
C HIS A 18 4.61 14.32 -22.78
N ALA A 19 4.27 15.55 -23.16
CA ALA A 19 4.89 16.30 -24.24
C ALA A 19 5.68 17.48 -23.69
N TYR A 20 6.73 17.84 -24.40
CA TYR A 20 7.38 19.12 -24.21
C TYR A 20 6.40 20.27 -24.49
N VAL A 21 6.72 21.47 -24.01
CA VAL A 21 5.91 22.69 -24.18
C VAL A 21 5.67 23.06 -25.67
N ASP A 22 6.51 22.58 -26.58
CA ASP A 22 6.36 22.75 -28.02
C ASP A 22 5.47 21.66 -28.68
N GLY A 23 4.83 20.81 -27.87
CA GLY A 23 3.93 19.75 -28.32
C GLY A 23 4.63 18.46 -28.75
N ARG A 24 5.97 18.40 -28.77
CA ARG A 24 6.68 17.16 -29.12
C ARG A 24 6.52 16.13 -28.01
N ALA A 25 6.02 14.95 -28.38
CA ALA A 25 5.76 13.84 -27.48
C ALA A 25 6.58 12.59 -27.91
N PRO A 26 7.84 12.42 -27.46
CA PRO A 26 8.68 11.30 -27.88
C PRO A 26 8.06 9.93 -27.62
N GLY A 27 7.28 9.80 -26.55
CA GLY A 27 6.61 8.55 -26.19
C GLY A 27 5.38 8.22 -27.05
N LEU A 28 4.81 9.20 -27.75
CA LEU A 28 3.55 9.02 -28.46
C LEU A 28 3.65 7.98 -29.57
N LYS A 29 4.77 8.00 -30.32
CA LYS A 29 5.02 7.07 -31.41
C LYS A 29 4.93 5.61 -30.94
N ARG A 30 5.54 5.28 -29.79
CA ARG A 30 5.50 3.91 -29.26
C ARG A 30 4.09 3.49 -28.85
N VAL A 31 3.28 4.39 -28.30
CA VAL A 31 1.88 4.07 -27.96
C VAL A 31 1.09 3.78 -29.24
N GLN A 32 1.26 4.61 -30.27
CA GLN A 32 0.60 4.45 -31.57
C GLN A 32 1.04 3.19 -32.31
N ASP A 33 2.33 2.85 -32.29
CA ASP A 33 2.88 1.64 -32.89
C ASP A 33 2.30 0.36 -32.24
N LEU A 34 1.85 0.44 -30.98
CA LEU A 34 1.15 -0.64 -30.27
C LEU A 34 -0.37 -0.66 -30.51
N GLY A 35 -0.91 0.27 -31.31
CA GLY A 35 -2.34 0.39 -31.59
C GLY A 35 -3.16 0.90 -30.41
N LEU A 36 -2.54 1.66 -29.50
CA LEU A 36 -3.17 2.21 -28.31
C LEU A 36 -3.45 3.71 -28.49
N ASP A 37 -4.50 4.20 -27.83
CA ASP A 37 -4.82 5.62 -27.75
C ASP A 37 -4.14 6.27 -26.55
N ALA A 38 -3.76 7.54 -26.69
CA ALA A 38 -3.19 8.33 -25.60
C ALA A 38 -3.57 9.81 -25.66
N ILE A 39 -3.67 10.40 -24.48
CA ILE A 39 -3.81 11.85 -24.30
C ILE A 39 -2.42 12.47 -24.26
N VAL A 40 -2.16 13.44 -25.13
CA VAL A 40 -0.91 14.19 -25.11
C VAL A 40 -1.03 15.35 -24.13
N PHE A 41 -0.11 15.42 -23.17
CA PHE A 41 -0.10 16.44 -22.13
C PHE A 41 1.15 17.32 -22.22
N PRO A 42 1.09 18.49 -22.89
CA PRO A 42 2.22 19.40 -23.01
C PRO A 42 2.42 20.22 -21.73
N ALA A 43 3.57 20.04 -21.08
CA ALA A 43 3.87 20.76 -19.85
C ALA A 43 5.39 20.91 -19.62
N PRO A 44 5.81 21.90 -18.81
CA PRO A 44 7.20 21.99 -18.38
C PRO A 44 7.48 20.99 -17.25
N GLY A 45 8.66 20.38 -17.27
CA GLY A 45 9.16 19.51 -16.20
C GLY A 45 9.58 18.13 -16.71
N THR A 46 9.69 17.17 -15.80
CA THR A 46 9.91 15.75 -16.14
C THR A 46 8.59 15.00 -16.23
N SER A 47 8.58 13.81 -16.85
CA SER A 47 7.37 12.98 -16.92
C SER A 47 6.88 12.57 -15.53
N GLU A 48 7.80 12.36 -14.61
CA GLU A 48 7.53 12.06 -13.20
C GLU A 48 6.87 13.24 -12.49
N ASP A 49 7.33 14.47 -12.76
CA ASP A 49 6.76 15.69 -12.21
C ASP A 49 5.29 15.82 -12.62
N ILE A 50 5.00 15.61 -13.90
CA ILE A 50 3.64 15.67 -14.44
C ILE A 50 2.78 14.58 -13.81
N ALA A 51 3.26 13.33 -13.74
CA ALA A 51 2.52 12.24 -13.12
C ALA A 51 2.18 12.54 -11.63
N MET A 52 3.16 13.07 -10.89
CA MET A 52 2.98 13.48 -9.49
C MET A 52 1.97 14.62 -9.33
N LEU A 53 2.06 15.64 -10.19
CA LEU A 53 1.13 16.77 -10.18
C LEU A 53 -0.27 16.33 -10.58
N THR A 54 -0.43 15.51 -11.62
CA THR A 54 -1.73 14.98 -12.04
C THR A 54 -2.38 14.22 -10.88
N ALA A 55 -1.68 13.29 -10.24
CA ALA A 55 -2.22 12.56 -9.09
C ALA A 55 -2.63 13.51 -7.94
N TYR A 56 -1.83 14.53 -7.68
CA TYR A 56 -2.11 15.53 -6.65
C TYR A 56 -3.36 16.37 -6.96
N GLU A 57 -3.47 16.90 -8.19
CA GLU A 57 -4.60 17.73 -8.63
C GLU A 57 -5.92 16.93 -8.71
N TYR A 58 -5.84 15.64 -9.05
CA TYR A 58 -6.99 14.71 -8.99
C TYR A 58 -7.33 14.24 -7.56
N GLY A 59 -6.70 14.81 -6.53
CA GLY A 59 -7.10 14.63 -5.15
C GLY A 59 -6.59 13.34 -4.50
N ALA A 60 -5.52 12.72 -5.01
CA ALA A 60 -4.92 11.56 -4.36
C ALA A 60 -4.65 11.84 -2.87
N GLU A 61 -4.99 10.90 -2.00
CA GLU A 61 -4.77 11.03 -0.54
C GLU A 61 -3.29 10.80 -0.18
N LEU A 62 -2.66 9.84 -0.87
CA LEU A 62 -1.25 9.46 -0.71
C LEU A 62 -0.64 9.15 -2.08
N ILE A 63 0.55 9.69 -2.33
CA ILE A 63 1.35 9.46 -3.53
C ILE A 63 2.60 8.70 -3.12
N VAL A 64 2.78 7.49 -3.66
CA VAL A 64 3.95 6.65 -3.39
C VAL A 64 4.92 6.71 -4.56
N ALA A 65 6.10 7.29 -4.35
CA ALA A 65 7.17 7.32 -5.33
C ALA A 65 7.95 5.99 -5.33
N VAL A 66 7.95 5.27 -6.45
CA VAL A 66 8.71 4.02 -6.64
C VAL A 66 9.80 4.25 -7.68
N GLY A 67 11.06 3.95 -7.35
CA GLY A 67 12.17 4.00 -8.30
C GLY A 67 12.56 5.41 -8.79
N THR A 68 12.06 6.46 -8.16
CA THR A 68 12.41 7.84 -8.52
C THR A 68 13.84 8.17 -8.06
N HIS A 69 14.57 8.96 -8.83
CA HIS A 69 15.84 9.55 -8.40
C HIS A 69 15.58 10.48 -7.20
N SER A 70 16.15 10.14 -6.05
CA SER A 70 15.84 10.80 -4.78
C SER A 70 17.08 11.19 -3.98
N ASN A 71 18.25 11.27 -4.62
CA ASN A 71 19.45 11.72 -3.92
C ASN A 71 19.60 13.24 -4.01
N MET A 72 19.87 13.90 -2.87
CA MET A 72 20.19 15.33 -2.80
C MET A 72 21.35 15.70 -3.74
N ILE A 73 22.29 14.77 -3.94
CA ILE A 73 23.40 14.95 -4.88
C ILE A 73 22.90 15.10 -6.31
N ASP A 74 21.88 14.33 -6.73
CA ASP A 74 21.28 14.44 -8.06
C ASP A 74 20.68 15.85 -8.28
N PHE A 75 20.12 16.46 -7.22
CA PHE A 75 19.53 17.81 -7.28
C PHE A 75 20.58 18.93 -7.36
N LEU A 76 21.77 18.69 -6.82
CA LEU A 76 22.87 19.66 -6.79
C LEU A 76 23.82 19.51 -7.98
N GLU A 77 23.62 18.48 -8.81
CA GLU A 77 24.41 18.22 -10.00
C GLU A 77 24.13 19.26 -11.09
N LYS A 78 25.17 19.99 -11.52
CA LYS A 78 25.05 21.02 -12.56
C LYS A 78 24.76 20.37 -13.91
N GLY A 79 23.72 20.86 -14.60
CA GLY A 79 23.45 20.51 -16.00
C GLY A 79 22.39 19.42 -16.23
N ARG A 80 21.80 18.87 -15.16
CA ARG A 80 20.72 17.88 -15.27
C ARG A 80 19.36 18.57 -15.44
N LYS A 81 18.93 18.75 -16.69
CA LYS A 81 17.65 19.38 -17.03
C LYS A 81 16.48 18.65 -16.35
N GLY A 82 15.56 19.39 -15.74
CA GLY A 82 14.38 18.85 -15.04
C GLY A 82 14.52 18.75 -13.52
N MET A 83 15.72 18.82 -12.94
CA MET A 83 15.87 18.68 -11.48
C MET A 83 15.24 19.84 -10.69
N ALA A 84 15.27 21.07 -11.25
CA ALA A 84 14.63 22.22 -10.62
C ALA A 84 13.10 22.07 -10.55
N SER A 85 12.45 21.57 -11.62
CA SER A 85 11.00 21.33 -11.59
C SER A 85 10.65 20.22 -10.62
N THR A 86 11.42 19.13 -10.60
CA THR A 86 11.22 18.03 -9.65
C THR A 86 11.33 18.48 -8.21
N PHE A 87 12.27 19.36 -7.90
CA PHE A 87 12.39 19.91 -6.55
C PHE A 87 11.14 20.71 -6.15
N LEU A 88 10.69 21.62 -7.03
CA LEU A 88 9.50 22.44 -6.77
C LEU A 88 8.22 21.61 -6.67
N VAL A 89 8.06 20.58 -7.51
CA VAL A 89 6.91 19.67 -7.44
C VAL A 89 6.91 18.92 -6.12
N ARG A 90 8.04 18.35 -5.70
CA ARG A 90 8.15 17.64 -4.41
C ARG A 90 7.88 18.55 -3.22
N LEU A 91 8.27 19.83 -3.28
CA LEU A 91 7.89 20.82 -2.27
C LEU A 91 6.37 21.05 -2.26
N LYS A 92 5.75 21.21 -3.43
CA LYS A 92 4.29 21.42 -3.55
C LYS A 92 3.48 20.24 -3.01
N ILE A 93 3.87 19.01 -3.36
CA ILE A 93 3.10 17.81 -3.04
C ILE A 93 3.59 17.06 -1.79
N GLY A 94 4.63 17.58 -1.12
CA GLY A 94 5.38 16.88 -0.08
C GLY A 94 4.54 16.38 1.10
N SER A 95 3.42 17.04 1.40
CA SER A 95 2.48 16.61 2.46
C SER A 95 1.78 15.29 2.16
N LYS A 96 1.75 14.87 0.89
CA LYS A 96 1.10 13.64 0.42
C LYS A 96 2.08 12.67 -0.25
N LEU A 97 3.36 13.03 -0.37
CA LEU A 97 4.36 12.23 -1.07
C LEU A 97 5.17 11.38 -0.07
N ILE A 98 5.27 10.08 -0.33
CA ILE A 98 6.15 9.17 0.41
C ILE A 98 6.98 8.31 -0.56
N ASP A 99 8.22 8.01 -0.19
CA ASP A 99 9.03 7.04 -0.93
C ASP A 99 8.56 5.61 -0.62
N ALA A 100 8.53 4.74 -1.62
CA ALA A 100 8.16 3.33 -1.49
C ALA A 100 8.93 2.62 -0.35
N LYS A 101 10.19 3.00 -0.12
CA LYS A 101 11.01 2.48 0.98
C LYS A 101 10.41 2.77 2.36
N GLY A 102 9.69 3.89 2.51
CA GLY A 102 9.04 4.32 3.74
C GLY A 102 7.60 3.85 3.91
N VAL A 103 6.96 3.31 2.88
CA VAL A 103 5.53 2.90 2.93
C VAL A 103 5.26 1.86 4.00
N ASN A 104 6.19 0.93 4.23
CA ASN A 104 6.03 -0.10 5.28
C ASN A 104 5.88 0.52 6.69
N LEU A 105 6.42 1.72 6.92
CA LEU A 105 6.28 2.43 8.20
C LEU A 105 4.88 2.99 8.42
N LEU A 106 4.09 3.17 7.35
CA LEU A 106 2.66 3.53 7.44
C LEU A 106 1.80 2.32 7.83
N TYR A 107 2.29 1.10 7.60
CA TYR A 107 1.60 -0.13 7.92
C TYR A 107 1.72 -0.45 9.42
N LYS A 108 0.85 0.17 10.23
CA LYS A 108 0.67 -0.27 11.61
C LYS A 108 -0.12 -1.57 11.59
N SER A 109 0.53 -2.70 11.89
CA SER A 109 -0.15 -3.97 12.15
C SER A 109 -1.13 -3.79 13.30
N LYS A 110 -2.42 -3.65 12.97
CA LYS A 110 -3.48 -3.67 13.98
C LYS A 110 -3.68 -5.12 14.38
N LEU A 111 -3.30 -5.46 15.62
CA LEU A 111 -3.64 -6.75 16.21
C LEU A 111 -5.16 -6.92 16.17
N LYS A 112 -5.64 -7.77 15.27
CA LYS A 112 -7.07 -8.07 15.16
C LYS A 112 -7.50 -8.78 16.44
N ILE A 113 -8.61 -8.36 17.03
CA ILE A 113 -9.16 -8.95 18.27
C ILE A 113 -9.32 -10.48 18.16
N LYS A 114 -9.57 -10.99 16.93
CA LYS A 114 -9.64 -12.44 16.66
C LYS A 114 -8.36 -13.20 17.03
N TYR A 115 -7.19 -12.57 16.87
CA TYR A 115 -5.92 -13.21 17.20
C TYR A 115 -5.75 -13.30 18.72
N ILE A 116 -6.25 -12.32 19.46
CA ILE A 116 -6.27 -12.35 20.93
C ILE A 116 -7.16 -13.50 21.40
N TRP A 117 -8.39 -13.61 20.88
CA TRP A 117 -9.29 -14.73 21.20
C TRP A 117 -8.72 -16.09 20.81
N ALA A 118 -8.13 -16.22 19.62
CA ALA A 118 -7.48 -17.45 19.19
C ALA A 118 -6.33 -17.85 20.13
N MET A 119 -5.54 -16.88 20.59
CA MET A 119 -4.44 -17.11 21.53
C MET A 119 -4.95 -17.55 22.90
N ILE A 120 -6.02 -16.94 23.42
CA ILE A 120 -6.68 -17.35 24.67
C ILE A 120 -7.21 -18.78 24.57
N ILE A 121 -7.91 -19.11 23.47
CA ILE A 121 -8.45 -20.46 23.25
C ILE A 121 -7.31 -21.47 23.15
N ALA A 122 -6.26 -21.17 22.38
CA ALA A 122 -5.09 -22.04 22.26
C ALA A 122 -4.40 -22.28 23.60
N ALA A 123 -4.32 -21.25 24.47
CA ALA A 123 -3.74 -21.37 25.80
C ALA A 123 -4.61 -22.19 26.77
N LEU A 124 -5.95 -22.02 26.70
CA LEU A 124 -6.90 -22.74 27.55
C LEU A 124 -7.10 -24.20 27.12
N PHE A 125 -6.93 -24.51 25.84
CA PHE A 125 -7.19 -25.84 25.27
C PHE A 125 -6.50 -26.99 26.04
N PRO A 126 -5.18 -26.98 26.29
CA PRO A 126 -4.53 -28.06 27.04
C PRO A 126 -4.99 -28.10 28.51
N VAL A 127 -5.26 -26.95 29.13
CA VAL A 127 -5.76 -26.88 30.51
C VAL A 127 -7.14 -27.54 30.62
N LEU A 128 -8.03 -27.27 29.67
CA LEU A 128 -9.36 -27.87 29.61
C LEU A 128 -9.29 -29.39 29.41
N ILE A 129 -8.40 -29.86 28.53
CA ILE A 129 -8.20 -31.30 28.31
C ILE A 129 -7.69 -31.98 29.59
N LEU A 130 -6.67 -31.41 30.24
CA LEU A 130 -6.13 -31.96 31.48
C LEU A 130 -7.16 -31.94 32.62
N ALA A 131 -7.90 -30.84 32.75
CA ALA A 131 -8.98 -30.72 33.72
C ALA A 131 -10.08 -31.78 33.48
N TYR A 132 -10.44 -32.05 32.23
CA TYR A 132 -11.44 -33.05 31.87
C TYR A 132 -10.99 -34.49 32.16
N LEU A 133 -9.72 -34.81 31.90
CA LEU A 133 -9.15 -36.14 32.15
C LEU A 133 -8.83 -36.39 33.64
N SER A 134 -8.67 -35.34 34.45
CA SER A 134 -8.33 -35.45 35.87
C SER A 134 -9.45 -36.10 36.69
N PRO A 135 -9.18 -37.22 37.40
CA PRO A 135 -10.16 -37.91 38.24
C PRO A 135 -10.75 -37.02 39.34
N THR A 136 -9.91 -36.17 39.94
CA THR A 136 -10.32 -35.24 41.01
C THR A 136 -11.34 -34.24 40.51
N THR A 137 -11.15 -33.71 39.29
CA THR A 137 -12.08 -32.75 38.68
C THR A 137 -13.41 -33.42 38.34
N GLN A 138 -13.39 -34.65 37.81
CA GLN A 138 -14.61 -35.40 37.51
C GLN A 138 -15.44 -35.69 38.78
N GLN A 139 -14.77 -36.04 39.88
CA GLN A 139 -15.43 -36.20 41.18
C GLN A 139 -16.07 -34.90 41.66
N PHE A 140 -15.35 -33.78 41.52
CA PHE A 140 -15.86 -32.46 41.90
C PHE A 140 -17.08 -32.04 41.06
N ILE A 141 -17.03 -32.24 39.74
CA ILE A 141 -18.16 -31.99 38.82
C ILE A 141 -19.37 -32.85 39.21
N ARG A 142 -19.15 -34.12 39.54
CA ARG A 142 -20.22 -35.04 39.96
C ARG A 142 -20.90 -34.59 41.25
N ILE A 143 -20.14 -34.09 42.23
CA ILE A 143 -20.70 -33.53 43.46
C ILE A 143 -21.52 -32.27 43.18
N ILE A 144 -21.02 -31.38 42.31
CA ILE A 144 -21.76 -30.18 41.88
C ILE A 144 -23.07 -30.57 41.19
N GLN A 145 -23.03 -31.52 40.25
CA GLN A 145 -24.22 -32.03 39.57
C GLN A 145 -25.24 -32.61 40.57
N LEU A 146 -24.79 -33.40 41.53
CA LEU A 146 -25.66 -33.97 42.57
C LEU A 146 -26.32 -32.89 43.43
N LYS A 147 -25.56 -31.87 43.85
CA LYS A 147 -26.12 -30.74 44.59
C LYS A 147 -27.12 -29.93 43.76
N LEU A 148 -26.83 -29.70 42.48
CA LEU A 148 -27.73 -28.99 41.58
C LEU A 148 -29.03 -29.76 41.37
N LYS A 149 -28.94 -31.08 41.21
CA LYS A 149 -30.11 -31.96 41.05
C LYS A 149 -31.01 -31.94 42.28
N LEU A 150 -30.41 -32.00 43.46
CA LEU A 150 -31.08 -31.82 44.76
C LEU A 150 -31.75 -30.44 44.90
N LEU A 151 -31.09 -29.37 44.45
CA LEU A 151 -31.62 -28.00 44.49
C LEU A 151 -32.78 -27.77 43.50
N LEU A 152 -32.73 -28.43 42.33
CA LEU A 152 -33.76 -28.37 41.30
C LEU A 152 -34.88 -29.40 41.49
N ASN A 153 -34.85 -30.17 42.59
CA ASN A 153 -35.87 -31.15 42.94
C ASN A 153 -36.16 -32.19 41.82
N LEU A 154 -35.08 -32.72 41.21
CA LEU A 154 -35.09 -33.73 40.14
C LEU A 154 -34.29 -34.98 40.52
#